data_AF-A0A1I5BXQ8-F1
#
_entry.id   AF-A0A1I5BXQ8-F1
#
_cell.length_a   1.000
_cell.length_b   1.000
_cell.length_c   1.000
_cell.angle_alpha   90.00
_cell.angle_beta   90.00
_cell.angle_gamma   90.00
#
_symmetry.space_group_name_H-M   'P 1'
#
loop_
_entity.id
_entity.type
_entity.pdbx_description
1 polymer ?
#
loop_
_entity_poly.entity_id
_entity_poly.type
_entity_poly.pdbx_seq_one_letter_code
_entity_poly.pdbx_strand_id
1 'polypeptide(L)'
;MTDIISQLDKQRVSRIWNDKKITAHHAIIPTRHAFDLTRLTTDELQIYQLIRQHYLAQFLPAQETDMTEVTLDIGGQRFRAKGRVNVVTGWKTLLTDEAGEQAEQETDLPLPVLHQGDCCQIIEARIQSQHTKPPAPFTEGTLIAAMKNAASLVSDPQLKQVLRESTGLGTEATRAGILDTLFKRRLIERKKKAIQSTPLARELIAGLPEVLTSPGMTALWEQSLDDIAQGKTSLAVFMQKQAQWLLHLVERGKALPLHLTLPKTPDCPNCGSRMRQRQGKTSLFWGCVDYPGCKGMLNDKAVSQSRKARRANQKV
;
A
#
# COMPACT_ATOMS: atom_id res chain seq x y z
N MET A 1 -23.64 10.75 18.06
CA MET A 1 -22.60 11.80 17.86
C MET A 1 -22.69 12.93 18.89
N THR A 2 -23.88 13.40 19.24
CA THR A 2 -24.11 14.45 20.26
C THR A 2 -23.51 14.06 21.63
N ASP A 3 -23.64 12.80 22.02
CA ASP A 3 -23.11 12.29 23.30
C ASP A 3 -21.58 12.15 23.33
N ILE A 4 -20.92 12.09 22.17
CA ILE A 4 -19.46 12.05 22.10
C ILE A 4 -18.89 13.47 22.19
N ILE A 5 -19.59 14.46 21.64
CA ILE A 5 -19.15 15.86 21.68
C ILE A 5 -19.07 16.36 23.12
N SER A 6 -19.98 15.93 24.00
CA SER A 6 -19.95 16.28 25.42
C SER A 6 -18.79 15.63 26.20
N GLN A 7 -18.20 14.55 25.67
CA GLN A 7 -17.05 13.86 26.28
C GLN A 7 -15.70 14.42 25.85
N LEU A 8 -15.67 15.37 24.89
CA LEU A 8 -14.42 15.95 24.41
C LEU A 8 -13.82 16.90 25.44
N ASP A 9 -12.62 16.59 25.89
CA ASP A 9 -11.83 17.47 26.73
C ASP A 9 -11.01 18.44 25.86
N LYS A 10 -11.45 19.70 25.79
CA LYS A 10 -10.78 20.76 25.02
C LYS A 10 -9.45 21.20 25.64
N GLN A 11 -9.19 20.91 26.90
CA GLN A 11 -7.93 21.22 27.58
C GLN A 11 -6.88 20.12 27.34
N ARG A 12 -7.29 18.95 26.86
CA ARG A 12 -6.38 17.86 26.54
C ARG A 12 -5.47 18.22 25.35
N VAL A 13 -4.17 18.19 25.61
CA VAL A 13 -3.13 18.32 24.60
C VAL A 13 -2.48 16.96 24.39
N SER A 14 -2.91 16.24 23.36
CA SER A 14 -2.29 14.97 22.97
C SER A 14 -0.88 15.18 22.38
N ARG A 15 -0.12 14.11 22.20
CA ARG A 15 1.26 14.15 21.68
C ARG A 15 1.42 14.75 20.27
N ILE A 16 0.33 14.94 19.53
CA ILE A 16 0.37 15.40 18.13
C ILE A 16 0.65 16.90 18.01
N TRP A 17 0.38 17.67 19.06
CA TRP A 17 0.60 19.12 19.10
C TRP A 17 2.08 19.37 19.36
N ASN A 18 2.89 19.30 18.31
CA ASN A 18 4.35 19.31 18.44
C ASN A 18 5.02 19.98 17.23
N ASP A 19 5.39 21.25 17.38
CA ASP A 19 6.01 22.06 16.34
C ASP A 19 7.34 21.48 15.83
N LYS A 20 8.09 20.76 16.69
CA LYS A 20 9.36 20.11 16.30
C LYS A 20 9.16 18.96 15.29
N LYS A 21 7.92 18.49 15.12
CA LYS A 21 7.57 17.40 14.18
C LYS A 21 6.82 17.91 12.95
N ILE A 22 6.65 19.22 12.80
CA ILE A 22 6.09 19.82 11.59
C ILE A 22 7.20 19.94 10.54
N THR A 23 6.90 19.56 9.31
CA THR A 23 7.82 19.70 8.16
C THR A 23 7.29 20.80 7.23
N ALA A 24 7.33 20.60 5.91
CA ALA A 24 6.68 21.52 4.96
C ALA A 24 5.15 21.58 5.15
N HIS A 25 4.55 20.52 5.70
CA HIS A 25 3.12 20.39 5.91
C HIS A 25 2.81 19.81 7.31
N HIS A 26 1.57 20.03 7.77
CA HIS A 26 1.01 19.41 8.97
C HIS A 26 -0.01 18.32 8.60
N ALA A 27 -0.51 17.58 9.60
CA ALA A 27 -1.55 16.57 9.40
C ALA A 27 -2.83 17.17 8.79
N ILE A 28 -3.56 16.41 7.99
CA ILE A 28 -4.84 16.82 7.40
C ILE A 28 -5.90 16.88 8.50
N ILE A 29 -6.51 18.05 8.68
CA ILE A 29 -7.52 18.32 9.72
C ILE A 29 -8.73 19.06 9.13
N PRO A 30 -9.90 19.02 9.78
CA PRO A 30 -11.01 19.89 9.41
C PRO A 30 -10.62 21.37 9.51
N THR A 31 -11.13 22.19 8.59
CA THR A 31 -10.93 23.65 8.66
C THR A 31 -12.01 24.30 9.53
N ARG A 32 -11.82 25.58 9.87
CA ARG A 32 -12.80 26.35 10.65
C ARG A 32 -14.00 26.82 9.83
N HIS A 33 -13.99 26.65 8.51
CA HIS A 33 -15.08 27.10 7.66
C HIS A 33 -16.28 26.17 7.81
N ALA A 34 -17.40 26.72 8.30
CA ALA A 34 -18.67 26.02 8.30
C ALA A 34 -19.17 25.86 6.86
N PHE A 35 -19.66 24.68 6.53
CA PHE A 35 -20.26 24.37 5.25
C PHE A 35 -21.38 23.35 5.42
N ASP A 36 -22.28 23.29 4.44
CA ASP A 36 -23.39 22.36 4.44
C ASP A 36 -22.93 20.95 4.02
N LEU A 37 -22.97 20.01 4.97
CA LEU A 37 -22.57 18.62 4.75
C LEU A 37 -23.45 17.89 3.72
N THR A 38 -24.69 18.34 3.51
CA THR A 38 -25.60 17.73 2.53
C THR A 38 -25.18 17.97 1.08
N ARG A 39 -24.29 18.94 0.87
CA ARG A 39 -23.71 19.24 -0.44
C ARG A 39 -22.55 18.33 -0.82
N LEU A 40 -22.02 17.57 0.13
CA LEU A 40 -20.98 16.60 -0.15
C LEU A 40 -21.58 15.39 -0.86
N THR A 41 -20.85 14.87 -1.84
CA THR A 41 -21.10 13.54 -2.35
C THR A 41 -20.89 12.49 -1.25
N THR A 42 -21.41 11.28 -1.46
CA THR A 42 -21.23 10.17 -0.52
C THR A 42 -19.75 9.92 -0.19
N ASP A 43 -18.88 9.92 -1.20
CA ASP A 43 -17.44 9.66 -1.04
C ASP A 43 -16.75 10.81 -0.28
N GLU A 44 -17.07 12.07 -0.61
CA GLU A 44 -16.54 13.23 0.11
C GLU A 44 -16.98 13.23 1.57
N LEU A 45 -18.23 12.88 1.85
CA LEU A 45 -18.76 12.79 3.20
C LEU A 45 -18.04 11.70 4.01
N GLN A 46 -17.81 10.53 3.42
CA GLN A 46 -17.08 9.43 4.08
C GLN A 46 -15.63 9.85 4.42
N ILE A 47 -14.92 10.46 3.48
CA ILE A 47 -13.54 10.94 3.71
C ILE A 47 -13.54 12.05 4.78
N TYR A 48 -14.47 13.00 4.71
CA TYR A 48 -14.58 14.07 5.69
C TYR A 48 -14.87 13.54 7.09
N GLN A 49 -15.78 12.57 7.22
CA GLN A 49 -16.09 11.90 8.48
C GLN A 49 -14.86 11.20 9.07
N LEU A 50 -14.09 10.49 8.24
CA LEU A 50 -12.86 9.82 8.65
C LEU A 50 -11.83 10.83 9.21
N ILE A 51 -11.59 11.94 8.49
CA ILE A 51 -10.69 13.02 8.93
C ILE A 51 -11.18 13.62 10.25
N ARG A 52 -12.48 13.91 10.34
CA ARG A 52 -13.11 14.50 11.52
C ARG A 52 -13.03 13.59 12.74
N GLN A 53 -13.31 12.29 12.60
CA GLN A 53 -13.20 11.32 13.70
C GLN A 53 -11.77 11.28 14.26
N HIS A 54 -10.75 11.24 13.40
CA HIS A 54 -9.35 11.22 13.82
C HIS A 54 -8.90 12.51 14.51
N TYR A 55 -9.43 13.66 14.07
CA TYR A 55 -9.19 14.94 14.73
C TYR A 55 -9.86 15.00 16.12
N LEU A 56 -11.12 14.58 16.23
CA LEU A 56 -11.86 14.58 17.49
C LEU A 56 -11.29 13.58 18.52
N ALA A 57 -10.75 12.45 18.05
CA ALA A 57 -10.08 11.45 18.88
C ALA A 57 -8.92 12.03 19.73
N GLN A 58 -8.34 13.16 19.32
CA GLN A 58 -7.24 13.81 20.03
C GLN A 58 -7.67 14.48 21.34
N PHE A 59 -8.97 14.71 21.49
CA PHE A 59 -9.61 15.31 22.66
C PHE A 59 -10.30 14.27 23.56
N LEU A 60 -10.15 12.97 23.24
CA LEU A 60 -10.65 11.87 24.05
C LEU A 60 -9.50 11.20 24.84
N PRO A 61 -9.81 10.56 25.99
CA PRO A 61 -8.81 9.86 26.77
C PRO A 61 -8.16 8.70 25.99
N ALA A 62 -7.01 8.24 26.48
CA ALA A 62 -6.38 7.04 25.94
C ALA A 62 -7.33 5.83 26.11
N GLN A 63 -7.16 4.82 25.25
CA GLN A 63 -7.72 3.51 25.57
C GLN A 63 -6.84 2.87 26.64
N GLU A 64 -7.46 2.32 27.68
CA GLU A 64 -6.78 1.60 28.76
C GLU A 64 -7.27 0.15 28.77
N THR A 65 -6.32 -0.78 28.83
CA THR A 65 -6.61 -2.22 28.82
C THR A 65 -5.74 -2.93 29.84
N ASP A 66 -6.34 -3.79 30.65
CA ASP A 66 -5.60 -4.71 31.51
C ASP A 66 -5.25 -5.96 30.71
N MET A 67 -3.97 -6.34 30.74
CA MET A 67 -3.49 -7.59 30.16
C MET A 67 -3.10 -8.54 31.28
N THR A 68 -3.84 -9.65 31.38
CA THR A 68 -3.52 -10.73 32.31
C THR A 68 -2.74 -11.80 31.57
N GLU A 69 -1.63 -12.25 32.16
CA GLU A 69 -0.84 -13.34 31.64
C GLU A 69 -0.58 -14.35 32.73
N VAL A 70 -0.90 -15.62 32.44
CA VAL A 70 -0.75 -16.72 33.37
C VAL A 70 0.16 -17.77 32.76
N THR A 71 1.13 -18.21 33.55
CA THR A 71 1.97 -19.37 33.23
C THR A 71 1.57 -20.52 34.13
N LEU A 72 1.21 -21.65 33.54
CA LEU A 72 0.76 -22.85 34.23
C LEU A 72 1.81 -23.95 34.03
N ASP A 73 2.17 -24.64 35.11
CA ASP A 73 2.93 -25.89 35.03
C ASP A 73 1.95 -27.06 34.95
N ILE A 74 1.99 -27.78 33.83
CA ILE A 74 1.15 -28.94 33.57
C ILE A 74 2.07 -30.10 33.22
N GLY A 75 2.27 -31.01 34.17
CA GLY A 75 3.15 -32.18 33.97
C GLY A 75 4.62 -31.82 33.71
N GLY A 76 5.12 -30.74 34.32
CA GLY A 76 6.50 -30.24 34.13
C GLY A 76 6.70 -29.40 32.87
N GLN A 77 5.62 -29.12 32.12
CA GLN A 77 5.64 -28.29 30.92
C GLN A 77 4.96 -26.95 31.19
N ARG A 78 5.50 -25.88 30.60
CA ARG A 78 4.94 -24.53 30.76
C ARG A 78 3.91 -24.22 29.68
N PHE A 79 2.70 -23.93 30.11
CA PHE A 79 1.62 -23.39 29.28
C PHE A 79 1.43 -21.92 29.58
N ARG A 80 1.07 -21.12 28.57
CA ARG A 80 0.84 -19.68 28.70
C ARG A 80 -0.56 -19.35 28.22
N ALA A 81 -1.32 -18.67 29.07
CA ALA A 81 -2.61 -18.08 28.73
C ALA A 81 -2.49 -16.56 28.83
N LYS A 82 -3.19 -15.85 27.95
CA LYS A 82 -3.30 -14.39 27.98
C LYS A 82 -4.76 -14.01 27.88
N GLY A 83 -5.17 -13.03 28.68
CA GLY A 83 -6.47 -12.39 28.55
C GLY A 83 -6.34 -10.89 28.56
N ARG A 84 -7.38 -10.23 28.06
CA ARG A 84 -7.44 -8.78 27.97
C ARG A 84 -8.79 -8.29 28.48
N VAL A 85 -8.77 -7.18 29.21
CA VAL A 85 -9.98 -6.47 29.64
C VAL A 85 -9.85 -5.01 29.22
N ASN A 86 -10.84 -4.49 28.48
CA ASN A 86 -10.90 -3.07 28.16
C ASN A 86 -11.47 -2.29 29.35
N VAL A 87 -10.63 -1.47 29.99
CA VAL A 87 -11.00 -0.69 31.18
C VAL A 87 -11.59 0.66 30.75
N VAL A 88 -10.95 1.32 29.79
CA VAL A 88 -11.41 2.59 29.22
C VAL A 88 -11.34 2.48 27.70
N THR A 89 -12.48 2.62 27.02
CA THR A 89 -12.52 2.61 25.54
C THR A 89 -11.80 3.83 24.94
N GLY A 90 -11.96 4.99 25.58
CA GLY A 90 -11.30 6.24 25.20
C GLY A 90 -11.59 6.65 23.75
N TRP A 91 -10.55 7.11 23.06
CA TRP A 91 -10.65 7.57 21.67
C TRP A 91 -11.21 6.55 20.68
N LYS A 92 -11.14 5.24 20.99
CA LYS A 92 -11.65 4.20 20.09
C LYS A 92 -13.16 4.29 19.85
N THR A 93 -13.92 4.89 20.77
CA THR A 93 -15.37 5.11 20.62
C THR A 93 -15.73 5.84 19.31
N LEU A 94 -14.81 6.64 18.75
CA LEU A 94 -15.01 7.35 17.47
C LEU A 94 -14.68 6.54 16.22
N LEU A 95 -13.95 5.43 16.36
CA LEU A 95 -13.35 4.67 15.26
C LEU A 95 -13.81 3.20 15.22
N THR A 96 -14.65 2.78 16.15
CA THR A 96 -15.37 1.51 16.07
C THR A 96 -16.57 1.70 15.15
N ASP A 97 -16.56 1.08 13.97
CA ASP A 97 -17.76 1.00 13.14
C ASP A 97 -18.82 0.12 13.83
N GLU A 98 -20.11 0.46 13.69
CA GLU A 98 -21.25 -0.38 14.12
C GLU A 98 -21.28 -1.76 13.43
N ALA A 99 -20.38 -2.02 12.47
CA ALA A 99 -20.28 -3.26 11.70
C ALA A 99 -18.93 -4.01 11.85
N GLY A 100 -18.20 -3.81 12.96
CA GLY A 100 -16.83 -4.27 13.08
C GLY A 100 -16.39 -4.75 14.45
N GLU A 101 -17.16 -5.64 15.08
CA GLU A 101 -16.54 -6.67 15.92
C GLU A 101 -15.57 -7.45 15.02
N GLN A 102 -14.31 -7.04 15.00
CA GLN A 102 -13.24 -7.95 14.61
C GLN A 102 -13.44 -9.19 15.46
N ALA A 103 -13.62 -10.35 14.83
CA ALA A 103 -13.73 -11.62 15.54
C ALA A 103 -12.68 -11.64 16.65
N GLU A 104 -13.15 -11.53 17.90
CA GLU A 104 -12.30 -11.42 19.07
C GLU A 104 -11.33 -12.61 19.02
N GLN A 105 -10.03 -12.32 19.01
CA GLN A 105 -9.06 -13.40 19.11
C GLN A 105 -9.22 -14.02 20.49
N GLU A 106 -8.92 -15.32 20.68
CA GLU A 106 -9.02 -15.95 22.02
C GLU A 106 -8.24 -15.17 23.11
N THR A 107 -7.20 -14.41 22.72
CA THR A 107 -6.42 -13.53 23.60
C THR A 107 -7.13 -12.25 24.06
N ASP A 108 -8.29 -11.93 23.47
CA ASP A 108 -9.08 -10.75 23.79
C ASP A 108 -10.11 -11.05 24.88
N LEU A 109 -10.31 -12.32 25.23
CA LEU A 109 -11.21 -12.74 26.29
C LEU A 109 -10.60 -12.46 27.67
N PRO A 110 -11.41 -12.07 28.67
CA PRO A 110 -10.95 -11.98 30.04
C PRO A 110 -10.53 -13.36 30.56
N LEU A 111 -9.42 -13.40 31.31
CA LEU A 111 -9.11 -14.58 32.13
C LEU A 111 -9.83 -14.47 33.48
N PRO A 112 -10.17 -15.61 34.12
CA PRO A 112 -10.64 -15.59 35.49
C PRO A 112 -9.56 -15.04 36.42
N VAL A 113 -9.98 -14.52 37.57
CA VAL A 113 -9.06 -14.12 38.63
C VAL A 113 -8.32 -15.35 39.14
N LEU A 114 -6.99 -15.31 39.12
CA LEU A 114 -6.08 -16.38 39.52
C LEU A 114 -4.96 -15.80 40.40
N HIS A 115 -4.52 -16.57 41.38
CA HIS A 115 -3.41 -16.23 42.26
C HIS A 115 -2.25 -17.22 42.08
N GLN A 116 -1.05 -16.78 42.43
CA GLN A 116 0.12 -17.66 42.41
C GLN A 116 -0.07 -18.81 43.41
N GLY A 117 0.10 -20.04 42.93
CA GLY A 117 -0.08 -21.25 43.73
C GLY A 117 -1.45 -21.91 43.58
N ASP A 118 -2.39 -21.28 42.87
CA ASP A 118 -3.69 -21.89 42.57
C ASP A 118 -3.50 -23.20 41.79
N CYS A 119 -4.24 -24.23 42.20
CA CYS A 119 -4.26 -25.53 41.53
C CYS A 119 -5.47 -25.59 40.60
N CYS A 120 -5.24 -25.62 39.29
CA CYS A 120 -6.30 -25.74 38.29
C CYS A 120 -6.50 -27.20 37.87
N GLN A 121 -7.74 -27.64 37.73
CA GLN A 121 -8.06 -28.95 37.17
C GLN A 121 -7.94 -28.93 35.64
N ILE A 122 -7.27 -29.94 35.07
CA ILE A 122 -7.23 -30.17 33.62
C ILE A 122 -8.53 -30.85 33.21
N ILE A 123 -9.35 -30.16 32.43
CA ILE A 123 -10.63 -30.71 31.92
C ILE A 123 -10.39 -31.47 30.62
N GLU A 124 -9.59 -30.91 29.72
CA GLU A 124 -9.33 -31.47 28.40
C GLU A 124 -7.92 -31.08 27.92
N ALA A 125 -7.30 -31.95 27.10
CA ALA A 125 -6.10 -31.64 26.35
C ALA A 125 -6.34 -31.94 24.86
N ARG A 126 -6.06 -30.96 23.99
CA ARG A 126 -6.20 -31.11 22.53
C ARG A 126 -4.87 -30.83 21.83
N ILE A 127 -4.52 -31.68 20.88
CA ILE A 127 -3.39 -31.42 19.97
C ILE A 127 -3.93 -30.57 18.81
N GLN A 128 -3.50 -29.31 18.73
CA GLN A 128 -3.81 -28.45 17.59
C GLN A 128 -2.77 -28.64 16.50
N SER A 129 -3.12 -29.42 15.47
CA SER A 129 -2.30 -29.48 14.26
C SER A 129 -2.44 -28.16 13.48
N GLN A 130 -1.34 -27.45 13.31
CA GLN A 130 -1.29 -26.19 12.55
C GLN A 130 -0.32 -26.31 11.38
N HIS A 131 -0.61 -25.56 10.31
CA HIS A 131 0.24 -25.45 9.14
C HIS A 131 0.60 -23.98 8.90
N THR A 132 1.85 -23.74 8.50
CA THR A 132 2.29 -22.41 8.05
C THR A 132 1.52 -22.01 6.79
N LYS A 133 1.09 -20.75 6.73
CA LYS A 133 0.43 -20.18 5.55
C LYS A 133 1.43 -19.32 4.78
N PRO A 134 1.37 -19.29 3.44
CA PRO A 134 2.16 -18.34 2.66
C PRO A 134 1.77 -16.89 3.01
N PRO A 135 2.65 -15.91 2.76
CA PRO A 135 2.33 -14.49 2.96
C PRO A 135 1.06 -14.08 2.21
N ALA A 136 0.25 -13.23 2.85
CA ALA A 136 -0.94 -12.69 2.20
C ALA A 136 -0.54 -11.82 0.99
N PRO A 137 -1.25 -11.93 -0.15
CA PRO A 137 -0.99 -11.06 -1.28
C PRO A 137 -1.34 -9.60 -0.96
N PHE A 138 -0.66 -8.66 -1.61
CA PHE A 138 -0.93 -7.24 -1.41
C PHE A 138 -2.33 -6.85 -1.91
N THR A 139 -3.02 -6.01 -1.16
CA THR A 139 -4.06 -5.06 -1.63
C THR A 139 -3.43 -3.71 -1.94
N GLU A 140 -4.16 -2.77 -2.54
CA GLU A 140 -3.66 -1.40 -2.80
C GLU A 140 -3.20 -0.72 -1.50
N GLY A 141 -4.00 -0.80 -0.44
CA GLY A 141 -3.65 -0.22 0.87
C GLY A 141 -2.39 -0.86 1.46
N THR A 142 -2.27 -2.19 1.44
CA THR A 142 -1.08 -2.86 1.97
C THR A 142 0.16 -2.64 1.10
N LEU A 143 0.00 -2.43 -0.21
CA LEU A 143 1.11 -2.10 -1.11
C LEU A 143 1.62 -0.67 -0.86
N ILE A 144 0.71 0.30 -0.70
CA ILE A 144 1.08 1.66 -0.29
C ILE A 144 1.79 1.65 1.08
N ALA A 145 1.29 0.86 2.03
CA ALA A 145 1.93 0.67 3.31
C ALA A 145 3.33 0.03 3.18
N ALA A 146 3.50 -0.93 2.27
CA ALA A 146 4.80 -1.53 1.97
C ALA A 146 5.76 -0.52 1.30
N MET A 147 5.27 0.34 0.41
CA MET A 147 6.06 1.43 -0.18
C MET A 147 6.56 2.39 0.90
N LYS A 148 5.70 2.79 1.84
CA LYS A 148 6.08 3.64 2.99
C LYS A 148 7.11 2.95 3.90
N ASN A 149 7.01 1.64 4.06
CA ASN A 149 7.87 0.84 4.94
C ASN A 149 8.96 0.08 4.19
N ALA A 150 9.35 0.51 2.98
CA ALA A 150 10.29 -0.22 2.12
C ALA A 150 11.66 -0.48 2.76
N ALA A 151 12.02 0.29 3.79
CA ALA A 151 13.18 0.05 4.64
C ALA A 151 13.24 -1.38 5.22
N SER A 152 12.09 -2.05 5.43
CA SER A 152 12.08 -3.45 5.90
C SER A 152 12.64 -4.44 4.87
N LEU A 153 12.68 -4.06 3.59
CA LEU A 153 13.16 -4.86 2.47
C LEU A 153 14.65 -4.65 2.17
N VAL A 154 15.32 -3.76 2.91
CA VAL A 154 16.75 -3.45 2.75
C VAL A 154 17.53 -4.00 3.94
N SER A 155 18.60 -4.73 3.64
CA SER A 155 19.49 -5.32 4.65
C SER A 155 20.56 -4.36 5.15
N ASP A 156 21.03 -3.45 4.29
CA ASP A 156 22.06 -2.47 4.65
C ASP A 156 21.51 -1.48 5.71
N PRO A 157 22.15 -1.37 6.89
CA PRO A 157 21.66 -0.53 7.98
C PRO A 157 21.58 0.96 7.65
N GLN A 158 22.55 1.49 6.87
CA GLN A 158 22.59 2.91 6.50
C GLN A 158 21.47 3.23 5.52
N LEU A 159 21.34 2.43 4.44
CA LEU A 159 20.26 2.63 3.46
C LEU A 159 18.87 2.44 4.09
N LYS A 160 18.75 1.52 5.03
CA LYS A 160 17.52 1.31 5.80
C LYS A 160 17.15 2.53 6.64
N GLN A 161 18.14 3.21 7.22
CA GLN A 161 17.91 4.45 7.96
C GLN A 161 17.44 5.57 7.03
N VAL A 162 18.14 5.79 5.91
CA VAL A 162 17.75 6.81 4.92
C VAL A 162 16.31 6.62 4.44
N LEU A 163 15.90 5.38 4.13
CA LEU A 163 14.52 5.10 3.73
C LEU A 163 13.49 5.35 4.84
N ARG A 164 13.85 5.21 6.12
CA ARG A 164 12.93 5.55 7.22
C ARG A 164 12.75 7.06 7.32
N GLU A 165 13.82 7.81 7.14
CA GLU A 165 13.83 9.28 7.20
C GLU A 165 13.11 9.89 5.98
N SER A 166 13.31 9.33 4.79
CA SER A 166 12.66 9.77 3.54
C SER A 166 11.22 9.27 3.37
N THR A 167 10.66 8.59 4.37
CA THR A 167 9.31 7.97 4.36
C THR A 167 9.10 6.87 3.31
N GLY A 168 10.16 6.16 2.92
CA GLY A 168 10.12 4.99 2.05
C GLY A 168 10.22 5.32 0.57
N LEU A 169 9.48 4.58 -0.26
CA LEU A 169 9.43 4.77 -1.71
C LEU A 169 8.32 5.76 -2.10
N GLY A 170 8.75 6.86 -2.73
CA GLY A 170 7.87 7.93 -3.16
C GLY A 170 7.25 8.70 -1.99
N THR A 171 6.74 9.89 -2.30
CA THR A 171 6.03 10.75 -1.34
C THR A 171 4.55 10.40 -1.28
N GLU A 172 3.85 10.87 -0.24
CA GLU A 172 2.40 10.61 -0.07
C GLU A 172 1.58 10.99 -1.32
N ALA A 173 1.95 12.08 -2.01
CA ALA A 173 1.29 12.55 -3.22
C ALA A 173 1.51 11.67 -4.46
N THR A 174 2.55 10.82 -4.48
CA THR A 174 2.95 10.09 -5.69
C THR A 174 2.58 8.61 -5.69
N ARG A 175 2.43 7.97 -4.51
CA ARG A 175 2.24 6.51 -4.40
C ARG A 175 1.00 6.01 -5.15
N ALA A 176 -0.15 6.68 -4.99
CA ALA A 176 -1.38 6.32 -5.69
C ALA A 176 -1.21 6.43 -7.22
N GLY A 177 -0.59 7.52 -7.70
CA GLY A 177 -0.33 7.73 -9.13
C GLY A 177 0.64 6.72 -9.74
N ILE A 178 1.61 6.21 -8.96
CA ILE A 178 2.48 5.12 -9.38
C ILE A 178 1.70 3.82 -9.53
N LEU A 179 0.82 3.46 -8.56
CA LEU A 179 -0.05 2.29 -8.68
C LEU A 179 -0.94 2.38 -9.93
N ASP A 180 -1.57 3.53 -10.17
CA ASP A 180 -2.35 3.77 -11.39
C ASP A 180 -1.53 3.57 -12.66
N THR A 181 -0.28 4.02 -12.66
CA THR A 181 0.64 3.84 -13.79
C THR A 181 0.93 2.36 -14.02
N LEU A 182 1.18 1.59 -12.95
CA LEU A 182 1.42 0.15 -13.05
C LEU A 182 0.18 -0.61 -13.56
N PHE A 183 -1.02 -0.23 -13.13
CA PHE A 183 -2.28 -0.78 -13.66
C PHE A 183 -2.49 -0.41 -15.13
N LYS A 184 -2.33 0.87 -15.50
CA LYS A 184 -2.47 1.36 -16.90
C LYS A 184 -1.48 0.67 -17.83
N ARG A 185 -0.26 0.40 -17.35
CA ARG A 185 0.78 -0.36 -18.09
C ARG A 185 0.59 -1.87 -18.06
N ARG A 186 -0.45 -2.38 -17.37
CA ARG A 186 -0.75 -3.82 -17.22
C ARG A 186 0.43 -4.61 -16.63
N LEU A 187 1.18 -3.98 -15.72
CA LEU A 187 2.24 -4.64 -14.96
C LEU A 187 1.69 -5.31 -13.70
N ILE A 188 0.61 -4.75 -13.16
CA ILE A 188 -0.16 -5.35 -12.07
C ILE A 188 -1.63 -5.42 -12.45
N GLU A 189 -2.35 -6.36 -11.85
CA GLU A 189 -3.78 -6.55 -12.06
C GLU A 189 -4.50 -6.87 -10.75
N ARG A 190 -5.80 -6.53 -10.70
CA ARG A 190 -6.67 -6.86 -9.57
C ARG A 190 -7.26 -8.25 -9.77
N LYS A 191 -6.99 -9.17 -8.85
CA LYS A 191 -7.62 -10.48 -8.76
C LYS A 191 -8.44 -10.53 -7.47
N LYS A 192 -9.75 -10.29 -7.59
CA LYS A 192 -10.63 -9.98 -6.46
C LYS A 192 -10.12 -8.74 -5.70
N LYS A 193 -9.85 -8.84 -4.41
CA LYS A 193 -9.29 -7.76 -3.57
C LYS A 193 -7.75 -7.69 -3.59
N ALA A 194 -7.08 -8.67 -4.20
CA ALA A 194 -5.62 -8.76 -4.23
C ALA A 194 -5.03 -8.19 -5.52
N ILE A 195 -3.81 -7.70 -5.43
CA ILE A 195 -2.95 -7.29 -6.54
C ILE A 195 -2.02 -8.45 -6.88
N GLN A 196 -1.87 -8.74 -8.16
CA GLN A 196 -0.89 -9.69 -8.66
C GLN A 196 -0.05 -9.05 -9.78
N SER A 197 1.23 -9.42 -9.84
CA SER A 197 2.07 -9.10 -10.99
C SER A 197 1.64 -9.92 -12.20
N THR A 198 1.59 -9.27 -13.36
CA THR A 198 1.32 -9.95 -14.64
C THR A 198 2.56 -10.70 -15.13
N PRO A 199 2.42 -11.66 -16.08
CA PRO A 199 3.58 -12.29 -16.71
C PRO A 199 4.58 -11.27 -17.28
N LEU A 200 4.05 -10.24 -17.97
CA LEU A 200 4.84 -9.14 -18.51
C LEU A 200 5.69 -8.44 -17.45
N ALA A 201 5.15 -8.18 -16.26
CA ALA A 201 5.90 -7.55 -15.18
C ALA A 201 7.00 -8.46 -14.64
N ARG A 202 6.75 -9.77 -14.52
CA ARG A 202 7.76 -10.72 -14.03
C ARG A 202 8.91 -10.85 -15.02
N GLU A 203 8.61 -10.94 -16.31
CA GLU A 203 9.62 -10.96 -17.37
C GLU A 203 10.41 -9.65 -17.42
N LEU A 204 9.73 -8.50 -17.29
CA LEU A 204 10.39 -7.20 -17.22
C LEU A 204 11.35 -7.10 -16.03
N ILE A 205 10.90 -7.48 -14.83
CA ILE A 205 11.73 -7.46 -13.62
C ILE A 205 12.90 -8.44 -13.75
N ALA A 206 12.67 -9.65 -14.29
CA ALA A 206 13.73 -10.63 -14.50
C ALA A 206 14.79 -10.17 -15.53
N GLY A 207 14.39 -9.33 -16.49
CA GLY A 207 15.29 -8.74 -17.48
C GLY A 207 15.97 -7.43 -17.02
N LEU A 208 15.73 -6.94 -15.80
CA LEU A 208 16.38 -5.74 -15.29
C LEU A 208 17.52 -6.11 -14.32
N PRO A 209 18.63 -5.34 -14.29
CA PRO A 209 19.63 -5.47 -13.24
C PRO A 209 19.00 -5.31 -11.85
N GLU A 210 19.44 -6.13 -10.88
CA GLU A 210 18.89 -6.14 -9.51
C GLU A 210 18.84 -4.75 -8.88
N VAL A 211 19.90 -3.94 -9.10
CA VAL A 211 20.00 -2.57 -8.58
C VAL A 211 18.81 -1.69 -8.99
N LEU A 212 18.25 -1.86 -10.20
CA LEU A 212 17.11 -1.06 -10.69
C LEU A 212 15.76 -1.49 -10.08
N THR A 213 15.73 -2.67 -9.48
CA THR A 213 14.52 -3.25 -8.86
C THR A 213 14.56 -3.22 -7.34
N SER A 214 15.69 -2.79 -6.77
CA SER A 214 15.92 -2.72 -5.33
C SER A 214 15.51 -1.36 -4.75
N PRO A 215 14.76 -1.32 -3.64
CA PRO A 215 14.49 -0.07 -2.92
C PRO A 215 15.76 0.61 -2.38
N GLY A 216 16.86 -0.13 -2.22
CA GLY A 216 18.13 0.44 -1.77
C GLY A 216 18.70 1.48 -2.73
N MET A 217 18.41 1.38 -4.03
CA MET A 217 18.81 2.38 -5.00
C MET A 217 18.12 3.73 -4.76
N THR A 218 16.83 3.72 -4.41
CA THR A 218 16.13 4.95 -4.01
C THR A 218 16.77 5.56 -2.77
N ALA A 219 17.17 4.75 -1.79
CA ALA A 219 17.88 5.23 -0.60
C ALA A 219 19.19 5.96 -0.97
N LEU A 220 19.98 5.40 -1.88
CA LEU A 220 21.23 6.02 -2.35
C LEU A 220 21.00 7.36 -3.03
N TRP A 221 19.91 7.48 -3.79
CA TRP A 221 19.54 8.73 -4.44
C TRP A 221 19.07 9.78 -3.45
N GLU A 222 18.20 9.44 -2.50
CA GLU A 222 17.76 10.36 -1.44
C GLU A 222 18.96 10.86 -0.63
N GLN A 223 19.90 9.99 -0.26
CA GLN A 223 21.13 10.39 0.42
C GLN A 223 21.96 11.36 -0.42
N SER A 224 22.10 11.09 -1.72
CA SER A 224 22.86 11.97 -2.63
C SER A 224 22.21 13.34 -2.79
N LEU A 225 20.87 13.39 -2.82
CA LEU A 225 20.12 14.64 -2.91
C LEU A 225 20.21 15.46 -1.62
N ASP A 226 20.17 14.78 -0.46
CA ASP A 226 20.40 15.42 0.85
C ASP A 226 21.82 15.96 0.98
N ASP A 227 22.84 15.22 0.53
CA ASP A 227 24.22 15.70 0.50
C ASP A 227 24.39 16.95 -0.38
N ILE A 228 23.62 17.07 -1.47
CA ILE A 228 23.58 18.29 -2.29
C ILE A 228 22.92 19.44 -1.52
N ALA A 229 21.78 19.19 -0.88
CA ALA A 229 21.06 20.20 -0.09
C ALA A 229 21.92 20.74 1.07
N GLN A 230 22.76 19.90 1.66
CA GLN A 230 23.71 20.25 2.72
C GLN A 230 25.04 20.84 2.20
N GLY A 231 25.23 20.94 0.88
CA GLY A 231 26.43 21.50 0.27
C GLY A 231 27.68 20.59 0.30
N LYS A 232 27.54 19.29 0.63
CA LYS A 232 28.64 18.32 0.66
C LYS A 232 29.09 17.90 -0.75
N THR A 233 28.20 17.90 -1.72
CA THR A 233 28.49 17.65 -3.14
C THR A 233 27.71 18.60 -4.03
N SER A 234 28.20 18.87 -5.23
CA SER A 234 27.47 19.73 -6.19
C SER A 234 26.49 18.92 -7.04
N LEU A 235 25.42 19.59 -7.47
CA LEU A 235 24.47 19.03 -8.45
C LEU A 235 25.18 18.61 -9.75
N ALA A 236 26.17 19.36 -10.20
CA ALA A 236 26.93 19.04 -11.41
C ALA A 236 27.65 17.68 -11.30
N VAL A 237 28.32 17.42 -10.17
CA VAL A 237 28.99 16.15 -9.91
C VAL A 237 27.99 15.00 -9.84
N PHE A 238 26.85 15.20 -9.18
CA PHE A 238 25.78 14.20 -9.12
C PHE A 238 25.27 13.86 -10.53
N MET A 239 24.92 14.87 -11.34
CA MET A 239 24.40 14.67 -12.69
C MET A 239 25.41 13.97 -13.61
N GLN A 240 26.70 14.29 -13.49
CA GLN A 240 27.76 13.61 -14.23
C GLN A 240 27.82 12.12 -13.90
N LYS A 241 27.75 11.75 -12.60
CA LYS A 241 27.72 10.34 -12.17
C LYS A 241 26.48 9.61 -12.70
N GLN A 242 25.31 10.25 -12.66
CA GLN A 242 24.08 9.65 -13.19
C GLN A 242 24.16 9.42 -14.70
N ALA A 243 24.71 10.37 -15.46
CA ALA A 243 24.88 10.24 -16.90
C ALA A 243 25.83 9.08 -17.26
N GLN A 244 26.98 8.99 -16.58
CA GLN A 244 27.94 7.90 -16.78
C GLN A 244 27.31 6.53 -16.47
N TRP A 245 26.58 6.45 -15.36
CA TRP A 245 25.92 5.22 -14.96
C TRP A 245 24.80 4.82 -15.93
N LEU A 246 24.01 5.80 -16.42
CA LEU A 246 22.97 5.56 -17.42
C LEU A 246 23.57 5.04 -18.74
N LEU A 247 24.69 5.59 -19.20
CA LEU A 247 25.39 5.09 -20.38
C LEU A 247 25.79 3.62 -20.21
N HIS A 248 26.34 3.27 -19.05
CA HIS A 248 26.69 1.88 -18.73
C HIS A 248 25.46 0.95 -18.74
N LEU A 249 24.35 1.39 -18.15
CA LEU A 249 23.10 0.62 -18.14
C LEU A 249 22.53 0.43 -19.56
N VAL A 250 22.57 1.47 -20.39
CA VAL A 250 22.09 1.40 -21.78
C VAL A 250 22.94 0.44 -22.61
N GLU A 251 24.27 0.52 -22.52
CA GLU A 251 25.16 -0.41 -23.23
C GLU A 251 24.93 -1.86 -22.81
N ARG A 252 24.79 -2.13 -21.50
CA ARG A 252 24.44 -3.48 -21.03
C ARG A 252 23.05 -3.92 -21.50
N GLY A 253 22.09 -3.00 -21.51
CA GLY A 253 20.72 -3.28 -21.96
C GLY A 253 20.65 -3.66 -23.43
N LYS A 254 21.48 -3.05 -24.30
CA LYS A 254 21.57 -3.41 -25.73
C LYS A 254 22.02 -4.86 -25.94
N ALA A 255 22.88 -5.37 -25.06
CA ALA A 255 23.40 -6.74 -25.13
C ALA A 255 22.49 -7.78 -24.47
N LEU A 256 21.46 -7.36 -23.74
CA LEU A 256 20.61 -8.27 -22.97
C LEU A 256 19.42 -8.76 -23.81
N PRO A 257 19.30 -10.07 -24.10
CA PRO A 257 18.13 -10.60 -24.80
C PRO A 257 16.92 -10.52 -23.86
N LEU A 258 15.98 -9.62 -24.18
CA LEU A 258 14.73 -9.44 -23.44
C LEU A 258 13.59 -10.13 -24.18
N HIS A 259 13.14 -11.26 -23.63
CA HIS A 259 11.96 -11.96 -24.12
C HIS A 259 10.74 -11.51 -23.32
N LEU A 260 9.96 -10.59 -23.91
CA LEU A 260 8.73 -10.07 -23.31
C LEU A 260 7.51 -10.66 -24.02
N THR A 261 6.65 -11.32 -23.26
CA THR A 261 5.33 -11.79 -23.68
C THR A 261 4.36 -10.61 -23.68
N LEU A 262 4.35 -9.87 -24.79
CA LEU A 262 3.45 -8.73 -24.95
C LEU A 262 1.99 -9.17 -25.14
N PRO A 263 1.00 -8.43 -24.60
CA PRO A 263 -0.40 -8.72 -24.82
C PRO A 263 -0.76 -8.65 -26.30
N LYS A 264 -1.51 -9.64 -26.81
CA LYS A 264 -1.96 -9.67 -28.21
C LYS A 264 -2.80 -8.42 -28.54
N THR A 265 -2.24 -7.55 -29.38
CA THR A 265 -2.94 -6.40 -29.96
C THR A 265 -3.49 -6.75 -31.34
N PRO A 266 -4.59 -6.11 -31.78
CA PRO A 266 -5.09 -6.29 -33.14
C PRO A 266 -4.06 -5.81 -34.17
N ASP A 267 -4.08 -6.45 -35.33
CA ASP A 267 -3.25 -6.09 -36.47
C ASP A 267 -3.92 -4.94 -37.24
N CYS A 268 -3.10 -4.03 -37.75
CA CYS A 268 -3.55 -2.86 -38.48
C CYS A 268 -4.23 -3.31 -39.78
N PRO A 269 -5.47 -2.87 -40.06
CA PRO A 269 -6.17 -3.26 -41.29
C PRO A 269 -5.47 -2.75 -42.56
N ASN A 270 -4.61 -1.73 -42.44
CA ASN A 270 -3.96 -1.10 -43.59
C ASN A 270 -2.58 -1.68 -43.91
N CYS A 271 -1.80 -2.10 -42.91
CA CYS A 271 -0.41 -2.54 -43.11
C CYS A 271 -0.06 -3.85 -42.39
N GLY A 272 -0.97 -4.44 -41.63
CA GLY A 272 -0.69 -5.64 -40.83
C GLY A 272 0.18 -5.42 -39.58
N SER A 273 0.78 -4.25 -39.40
CA SER A 273 1.56 -3.91 -38.19
C SER A 273 0.70 -3.95 -36.93
N ARG A 274 1.34 -4.15 -35.77
CA ARG A 274 0.64 -4.10 -34.47
C ARG A 274 -0.03 -2.74 -34.24
N MET A 275 -1.13 -2.73 -33.49
CA MET A 275 -1.77 -1.48 -33.09
C MET A 275 -1.60 -1.19 -31.59
N ARG A 276 -1.64 0.10 -31.22
CA ARG A 276 -1.62 0.60 -29.84
C ARG A 276 -2.94 1.27 -29.50
N GLN A 277 -3.49 0.97 -28.32
CA GLN A 277 -4.69 1.65 -27.84
C GLN A 277 -4.37 3.11 -27.49
N ARG A 278 -5.16 4.04 -28.01
CA ARG A 278 -5.05 5.48 -27.84
C ARG A 278 -6.40 6.04 -27.40
N GLN A 279 -6.38 7.16 -26.70
CA GLN A 279 -7.58 7.84 -26.24
C GLN A 279 -7.96 8.92 -27.24
N GLY A 280 -9.12 8.78 -27.89
CA GLY A 280 -9.73 9.80 -28.73
C GLY A 280 -10.65 10.71 -27.93
N LYS A 281 -11.28 11.68 -28.60
CA LYS A 281 -12.18 12.65 -27.95
C LYS A 281 -13.39 12.01 -27.25
N THR A 282 -13.89 10.90 -27.77
CA THR A 282 -15.14 10.26 -27.31
C THR A 282 -14.99 8.80 -26.90
N SER A 283 -13.92 8.12 -27.32
CA SER A 283 -13.71 6.70 -27.01
C SER A 283 -12.25 6.27 -27.21
N LEU A 284 -11.90 5.12 -26.65
CA LEU A 284 -10.64 4.44 -26.93
C LEU A 284 -10.68 3.87 -28.35
N PHE A 285 -9.55 3.97 -29.07
CA PHE A 285 -9.37 3.37 -30.39
C PHE A 285 -7.97 2.78 -30.50
N TRP A 286 -7.80 1.83 -31.39
CA TRP A 286 -6.50 1.27 -31.75
C TRP A 286 -5.93 2.08 -32.91
N GLY A 287 -4.74 2.64 -32.76
CA GLY A 287 -4.01 3.31 -33.83
C GLY A 287 -2.75 2.51 -34.19
N CYS A 288 -2.37 2.51 -35.47
CA CYS A 288 -1.14 1.86 -35.92
C CYS A 288 0.10 2.37 -35.16
N VAL A 289 1.05 1.47 -34.87
CA VAL A 289 2.33 1.84 -34.24
C VAL A 289 3.21 2.67 -35.18
N ASP A 290 3.10 2.46 -36.50
CA ASP A 290 3.89 3.16 -37.52
C ASP A 290 3.36 4.56 -37.88
N TYR A 291 2.49 5.16 -37.07
CA TYR A 291 2.04 6.55 -37.29
C TYR A 291 3.21 7.53 -37.11
N PRO A 292 3.42 8.51 -38.01
CA PRO A 292 2.51 8.98 -39.07
C PRO A 292 2.58 8.24 -40.41
N GLY A 293 3.53 7.31 -40.61
CA GLY A 293 3.70 6.51 -41.82
C GLY A 293 2.53 5.58 -42.15
N CYS A 294 1.76 5.12 -41.15
CA CYS A 294 0.47 4.45 -41.35
C CYS A 294 -0.62 5.07 -40.46
N LYS A 295 -1.75 5.46 -41.07
CA LYS A 295 -2.91 6.08 -40.39
C LYS A 295 -4.05 5.09 -40.07
N GLY A 296 -3.77 3.78 -40.08
CA GLY A 296 -4.77 2.75 -39.77
C GLY A 296 -5.32 2.88 -38.35
N MET A 297 -6.65 2.76 -38.21
CA MET A 297 -7.35 2.88 -36.94
C MET A 297 -8.46 1.82 -36.82
N LEU A 298 -8.71 1.30 -35.61
CA LEU A 298 -9.86 0.43 -35.30
C LEU A 298 -10.55 0.94 -34.04
N ASN A 299 -11.88 0.96 -34.04
CA ASN A 299 -12.64 1.34 -32.85
C ASN A 299 -12.61 0.20 -31.81
N ASP A 300 -12.38 0.49 -30.53
CA ASP A 300 -12.19 -0.52 -29.48
C ASP A 300 -13.44 -1.42 -29.30
N LYS A 301 -14.63 -0.84 -29.52
CA LYS A 301 -15.91 -1.58 -29.50
C LYS A 301 -15.98 -2.66 -30.58
N ALA A 302 -15.48 -2.38 -31.80
CA ALA A 302 -15.51 -3.33 -32.92
C ALA A 302 -14.59 -4.55 -32.68
N VAL A 303 -13.44 -4.33 -32.01
CA VAL A 303 -12.50 -5.39 -31.65
C VAL A 303 -13.06 -6.30 -30.54
N SER A 304 -13.82 -5.75 -29.59
CA SER A 304 -14.45 -6.54 -28.52
C SER A 304 -15.60 -7.43 -29.03
N GLN A 305 -16.37 -6.94 -30.01
CA GLN A 305 -17.45 -7.70 -30.65
C GLN A 305 -16.92 -8.85 -31.52
N SER A 306 -15.82 -8.64 -32.26
CA SER A 306 -15.21 -9.72 -33.04
C SER A 306 -14.60 -10.83 -32.15
N ARG A 307 -14.04 -10.46 -30.98
CA ARG A 307 -13.56 -11.44 -29.98
C ARG A 307 -14.70 -12.28 -29.38
N LYS A 308 -15.88 -11.70 -29.13
CA LYS A 308 -17.07 -12.45 -28.68
C LYS A 308 -17.57 -13.41 -29.75
N ALA A 309 -17.68 -12.96 -31.01
CA ALA A 309 -18.09 -13.80 -32.13
C ALA A 309 -17.12 -14.96 -32.38
N ARG A 310 -15.80 -14.72 -32.30
CA ARG A 310 -14.78 -15.75 -32.54
C ARG A 310 -14.70 -16.80 -31.40
N ARG A 311 -15.00 -16.41 -30.16
CA ARG A 311 -15.14 -17.35 -29.02
C ARG A 311 -16.42 -18.19 -29.09
N ALA A 312 -17.49 -17.67 -29.69
CA ALA A 312 -18.71 -18.43 -29.92
C ALA A 312 -18.50 -19.52 -31.00
N ASN A 313 -17.75 -19.22 -32.06
CA ASN A 313 -17.42 -20.18 -33.12
C ASN A 313 -16.34 -21.22 -32.77
N GLN A 314 -15.67 -21.11 -31.61
CA GLN A 314 -14.69 -22.11 -31.13
C GLN A 314 -15.29 -23.10 -30.11
N LYS A 315 -16.55 -22.93 -29.74
CA LYS A 315 -17.29 -23.79 -28.80
C LYS A 315 -18.32 -24.69 -29.50
N VAL A 316 -18.25 -24.80 -30.83
CA VAL A 316 -19.00 -25.75 -31.64
C VAL A 316 -18.04 -26.81 -32.15
#